data_AF-E2CK52-F1
#
_entry.id   AF-E2CK52-F1
#
_cell.length_a   1.000
_cell.length_b   1.000
_cell.length_c   1.000
_cell.angle_alpha   90.00
_cell.angle_beta   90.00
_cell.angle_gamma   90.00
#
_symmetry.space_group_name_H-M   'P 1'
#
loop_
_entity.id
_entity.type
_entity.pdbx_description
1 polymer ?
#
loop_
_entity_poly.entity_id
_entity_poly.type
_entity_poly.pdbx_seq_one_letter_code
_entity_poly.pdbx_strand_id
1 'polypeptide(L)'
;MPNPPWLEGYQNYAAMSAEVDGRLGHIVTTDFKRGSGDCGVRQTFRLIDGPGEVLELELLEYREKFDCDGNATDPGRWPVEFRPN
;
A
#
# COMPACT_ATOMS: atom_id res chain seq x y z
N MET A 1 -11.20 -4.10 -9.54
CA MET A 1 -12.37 -3.33 -8.99
C MET A 1 -11.93 -1.89 -8.82
N PRO A 2 -12.81 -0.86 -8.80
CA PRO A 2 -12.36 0.49 -8.51
C PRO A 2 -11.78 0.58 -7.10
N ASN A 3 -10.77 1.44 -6.91
CA ASN A 3 -10.18 1.71 -5.61
C ASN A 3 -11.26 2.24 -4.63
N PRO A 4 -11.13 1.98 -3.32
CA PRO A 4 -12.05 2.53 -2.32
C PRO A 4 -12.24 4.04 -2.45
N PRO A 5 -13.47 4.58 -2.29
CA PRO A 5 -13.75 6.01 -2.53
C PRO A 5 -12.92 6.97 -1.66
N TRP A 6 -12.59 6.57 -0.43
CA TRP A 6 -11.76 7.39 0.48
C TRP A 6 -10.27 7.39 0.10
N LEU A 7 -9.87 6.63 -0.93
CA LEU A 7 -8.52 6.63 -1.50
C LEU A 7 -8.43 7.39 -2.82
N GLU A 8 -9.52 7.99 -3.34
CA GLU A 8 -9.55 8.69 -4.63
C GLU A 8 -8.64 9.95 -4.73
N GLY A 9 -7.97 10.34 -3.64
CA GLY A 9 -6.95 11.40 -3.62
C GLY A 9 -5.51 10.91 -3.42
N TYR A 10 -5.29 9.62 -3.12
CA TYR A 10 -3.96 9.02 -3.02
C TYR A 10 -3.46 8.65 -4.41
N GLN A 11 -3.13 9.67 -5.20
CA GLN A 11 -2.34 9.46 -6.41
C GLN A 11 -0.93 9.05 -5.98
N ASN A 12 -0.67 7.74 -5.93
CA ASN A 12 0.67 7.20 -5.73
C ASN A 12 1.51 7.47 -6.99
N TYR A 13 1.83 8.74 -7.25
CA TYR A 13 2.70 9.16 -8.34
C TYR A 13 4.15 8.71 -8.11
N ALA A 14 4.48 8.29 -6.88
CA ALA A 14 5.74 7.65 -6.53
C ALA A 14 5.54 6.66 -5.36
N ALA A 15 5.90 5.40 -5.59
CA ALA A 15 6.03 4.40 -4.53
C ALA A 15 7.41 4.58 -3.86
N MET A 16 7.46 5.27 -2.72
CA MET A 16 8.71 5.48 -1.98
C MET A 16 9.04 4.26 -1.12
N SER A 17 10.32 3.90 -1.04
CA SER A 17 10.79 2.74 -0.26
C SER A 17 10.07 1.42 -0.62
N ALA A 18 9.86 1.21 -1.92
CA ALA A 18 9.09 0.08 -2.40
C ALA A 18 9.91 -1.22 -2.47
N GLU A 19 9.30 -2.31 -2.02
CA GLU A 19 9.77 -3.67 -2.31
C GLU A 19 9.03 -4.17 -3.55
N VAL A 20 9.78 -4.66 -4.54
CA VAL A 20 9.23 -5.08 -5.85
C VAL A 20 9.45 -6.57 -6.06
N ASP A 21 8.35 -7.32 -6.23
CA ASP A 21 8.36 -8.69 -6.76
C ASP A 21 7.98 -8.64 -8.24
N GLY A 22 9.00 -8.65 -9.10
CA GLY A 22 8.82 -8.59 -10.55
C GLY A 22 8.15 -9.83 -11.16
N ARG A 23 8.14 -10.98 -10.48
CA ARG A 23 7.48 -12.20 -11.00
C ARG A 23 5.97 -12.12 -10.83
N LEU A 24 5.53 -11.53 -9.72
CA LEU A 24 4.10 -11.32 -9.43
C LEU A 24 3.59 -9.96 -9.92
N GLY A 25 4.49 -9.06 -10.32
CA GLY A 25 4.15 -7.67 -10.62
C GLY A 25 3.66 -6.94 -9.38
N HIS A 26 4.11 -7.34 -8.19
CA HIS A 26 3.68 -6.77 -6.92
C HIS A 26 4.64 -5.68 -6.47
N ILE A 27 4.07 -4.58 -6.00
CA ILE A 27 4.81 -3.44 -5.44
C ILE A 27 4.27 -3.20 -4.04
N VAL A 28 5.12 -3.35 -3.04
CA VAL A 28 4.78 -3.13 -1.64
C VAL A 28 5.42 -1.83 -1.18
N THR A 29 4.62 -0.93 -0.60
CA THR A 29 5.11 0.29 0.05
C THR A 29 4.81 0.25 1.53
N THR A 30 5.68 0.86 2.33
CA THR A 30 5.42 1.13 3.75
C THR A 30 5.82 2.56 4.07
N ASP A 31 4.88 3.32 4.60
CA ASP A 31 5.11 4.66 5.13
C ASP A 31 5.01 4.64 6.66
N PHE A 32 6.12 4.95 7.32
CA PHE A 32 6.20 5.03 8.77
C PHE A 32 5.97 6.47 9.22
N LYS A 33 4.77 6.78 9.75
CA LYS A 33 4.38 8.16 10.11
C LYS A 33 5.44 8.91 10.95
N ARG A 34 5.94 8.29 12.02
CA ARG A 34 6.99 8.86 12.89
C ARG A 34 8.39 8.31 12.62
N GLY A 35 8.55 7.44 11.62
CA GLY A 35 9.79 6.71 11.36
C GLY A 35 10.15 5.62 12.40
N SER A 36 9.38 5.48 13.48
CA SER A 36 9.64 4.52 14.58
C SER A 36 9.07 3.12 14.36
N GLY A 37 8.27 2.90 13.31
CA GLY A 37 7.63 1.60 13.05
C GLY A 37 6.44 1.26 13.96
N ASP A 38 6.06 2.17 14.86
CA ASP A 38 4.94 2.03 15.79
C ASP A 38 3.59 2.42 15.19
N CYS A 39 3.56 3.07 14.02
CA CYS A 39 2.35 3.37 13.27
C CYS A 39 2.72 3.70 11.83
N GLY A 40 1.74 3.60 10.94
CA GLY A 40 1.98 3.81 9.52
C GLY A 40 0.94 3.16 8.63
N VAL A 41 1.27 3.17 7.34
CA VAL A 41 0.47 2.58 6.28
C VAL A 41 1.33 1.61 5.50
N ARG A 42 0.79 0.43 5.18
CA ARG A 42 1.40 -0.54 4.28
C ARG A 42 0.44 -0.85 3.14
N GLN A 43 0.91 -0.70 1.91
CA GLN A 43 0.10 -0.94 0.72
C GLN A 43 0.75 -2.01 -0.14
N THR A 44 -0.06 -2.91 -0.69
CA THR A 44 0.35 -3.86 -1.73
C THR A 44 -0.39 -3.48 -3.00
N PHE A 45 0.34 -3.25 -4.08
CA PHE A 45 -0.19 -2.99 -5.41
C PHE A 45 0.17 -4.12 -6.35
N ARG A 46 -0.62 -4.25 -7.42
CA ARG A 46 -0.32 -5.04 -8.60
C ARG A 46 -0.22 -4.12 -9.81
N LEU A 47 0.81 -4.31 -10.60
CA LEU A 47 0.94 -3.69 -11.91
C LEU A 47 -0.07 -4.33 -12.88
N ILE A 48 -0.91 -3.52 -13.51
CA ILE A 48 -1.92 -3.94 -14.48
C ILE A 48 -1.83 -3.08 -15.75
N ASP A 49 -2.35 -3.60 -16.86
CA ASP A 49 -2.54 -2.83 -18.08
C ASP A 49 -3.73 -1.89 -17.91
N GLY A 50 -3.48 -0.59 -18.09
CA GLY A 50 -4.52 0.44 -18.14
C GLY A 50 -5.01 0.66 -19.58
N PRO A 51 -6.08 1.46 -19.78
CA PRO A 51 -6.52 1.83 -21.12
C PRO A 51 -5.44 2.63 -21.88
N GLY A 52 -5.08 2.15 -23.08
CA GLY A 52 -4.01 2.72 -23.90
C GLY A 52 -2.68 1.96 -23.77
N GLU A 53 -1.55 2.66 -23.92
CA GLU A 53 -0.20 2.12 -23.68
C GLU A 53 0.33 2.58 -22.31
N VAL A 54 -0.48 2.38 -21.27
CA VAL A 54 -0.18 2.86 -19.90
C VAL A 54 -0.26 1.70 -18.91
N LEU A 55 0.66 1.72 -17.94
CA LEU A 55 0.64 0.81 -16.81
C LEU A 55 -0.01 1.49 -15.60
N GLU A 56 -0.86 0.77 -14.89
CA GLU A 56 -1.56 1.25 -13.69
C GLU A 56 -1.24 0.37 -12.48
N LEU A 57 -1.43 0.94 -11.28
CA LEU A 57 -1.31 0.23 -10.02
C LEU A 57 -2.70 -0.05 -9.45
N GLU A 58 -3.10 -1.32 -9.44
CA GLU A 58 -4.28 -1.78 -8.72
C GLU A 58 -3.92 -2.07 -7.26
N LEU A 59 -4.67 -1.51 -6.31
CA LEU A 59 -4.46 -1.79 -4.89
C LEU A 59 -4.99 -3.20 -4.54
N LEU A 60 -4.10 -4.07 -4.05
CA LEU A 60 -4.43 -5.41 -3.57
C LEU A 60 -4.60 -5.49 -2.05
N GLU A 61 -3.93 -4.63 -1.29
CA GLU A 61 -4.09 -4.63 0.16
C GLU A 61 -3.69 -3.28 0.73
N TYR A 62 -4.49 -2.75 1.64
CA TYR A 62 -4.15 -1.57 2.43
C TYR A 62 -4.30 -1.91 3.91
N ARG A 63 -3.20 -1.73 4.64
CA ARG A 63 -3.13 -1.91 6.09
C ARG A 63 -2.73 -0.62 6.74
N GLU A 64 -3.33 -0.33 7.88
CA GLU A 64 -3.00 0.86 8.66
C GLU A 64 -2.93 0.52 10.14
N LYS A 65 -1.86 0.98 10.80
CA LYS A 65 -1.81 1.12 12.24
C LYS A 65 -1.83 2.61 12.54
N PHE A 66 -2.99 3.12 12.94
CA PHE A 66 -3.17 4.56 13.16
C PHE A 66 -2.63 5.02 14.52
N ASP A 67 -2.64 4.13 15.52
CA ASP A 67 -2.18 4.43 16.87
C ASP A 67 -0.66 4.26 16.99
N CYS A 68 0.03 5.36 17.26
CA CYS A 68 1.46 5.41 17.48
C CYS A 68 1.78 5.15 18.95
N ASP A 69 1.52 3.91 19.36
CA ASP A 69 1.58 3.41 20.75
C ASP A 69 3.02 3.15 21.24
N GLY A 70 4.04 3.45 20.43
CA GLY A 70 5.45 3.17 20.73
C GLY A 70 5.88 1.71 20.55
N ASN A 71 4.97 0.80 20.18
CA ASN A 71 5.28 -0.60 19.92
C ASN A 71 5.51 -0.82 18.43
N ALA A 72 6.79 -0.88 18.04
CA ALA A 72 7.18 -1.25 16.68
C ALA A 72 6.71 -2.68 16.37
N THR A 73 5.84 -2.80 15.38
CA THR A 73 5.32 -4.09 14.91
C THR A 73 5.54 -4.21 13.41
N ASP A 74 5.77 -5.44 12.94
CA ASP A 74 5.89 -5.74 11.52
C ASP A 74 4.67 -5.17 10.76
N PRO A 75 4.87 -4.30 9.75
CA PRO A 75 3.79 -3.72 8.95
C PRO A 75 2.89 -4.78 8.28
N GLY A 76 3.42 -5.97 7.98
CA GLY A 76 2.63 -7.10 7.48
C GLY A 76 1.58 -7.61 8.47
N ARG A 77 1.67 -7.23 9.75
CA ARG A 77 0.74 -7.60 10.83
C ARG A 77 -0.21 -6.49 11.24
N TRP A 78 -0.11 -5.31 10.64
CA TRP A 78 -1.06 -4.22 10.90
C TRP A 78 -2.48 -4.62 10.43
N PRO A 79 -3.53 -4.03 11.04
CA PRO A 79 -4.92 -4.26 10.64
C PRO A 79 -5.13 -4.08 9.14
N VAL A 80 -5.87 -5.01 8.51
CA VAL A 80 -6.29 -4.89 7.11
C VAL A 80 -7.52 -4.00 7.08
N GLU A 81 -7.39 -2.86 6.43
CA GLU A 81 -8.48 -1.92 6.22
C GLU A 81 -9.12 -2.11 4.83
N PHE A 82 -8.36 -2.65 3.87
CA PHE A 82 -8.89 -3.06 2.57
C PHE A 82 -8.11 -4.24 1.97
N ARG A 83 -8.85 -5.18 1.39
CA ARG A 83 -8.34 -6.29 0.56
C ARG A 83 -9.46 -6.76 -0.37
N PRO A 84 -9.24 -6.88 -1.69
CA PRO A 84 -10.20 -7.48 -2.59
C PRO A 84 -10.27 -8.99 -2.32
N ASN A 85 -11.50 -9.54 -2.35
CA ASN A 85 -11.76 -10.97 -2.23
C ASN A 85 -11.34 -11.74 -3.48
#